data_AF-A0A1D6I0S0-F1
#
_entry.id   AF-A0A1D6I0S0-F1
#
_cell.length_a   1.000
_cell.length_b   1.000
_cell.length_c   1.000
_cell.angle_alpha   90.00
_cell.angle_beta   90.00
_cell.angle_gamma   90.00
#
_symmetry.space_group_name_H-M   'P 1'
#
loop_
_entity.id
_entity.type
_entity.pdbx_description
1 polymer ?
#
loop_
_entity_poly.entity_id
_entity_poly.type
_entity_poly.pdbx_seq_one_letter_code
_entity_poly.pdbx_strand_id
1 'polypeptide(L)'
;MPWRYSTGYVLFVINHTNKFVFVFNFTPTPEWCKEIPLKRFWEAILLISKKYKVAYGVKRIGWSHDIYMWRHSIRPDAPIDLKG
;
A
#
# COMPACT_ATOMS: atom_id res chain seq x y z
N MET A 1 -2.24 -2.85 -7.01
CA MET A 1 -3.69 -2.65 -6.80
C MET A 1 -3.98 -1.15 -6.73
N PRO A 2 -4.65 -0.57 -7.74
CA PRO A 2 -5.08 0.81 -7.70
C PRO A 2 -6.22 0.98 -6.67
N TRP A 3 -6.24 2.13 -5.99
CA TRP A 3 -7.22 2.44 -4.95
C TRP A 3 -7.61 3.92 -5.03
N ARG A 4 -8.91 4.20 -4.99
CA ARG A 4 -9.41 5.58 -4.94
C ARG A 4 -9.24 6.12 -3.51
N TYR A 5 -8.52 7.21 -3.36
CA TYR A 5 -8.28 7.85 -2.06
C TYR A 5 -8.51 9.35 -2.19
N SER A 6 -9.50 9.86 -1.44
CA SER A 6 -10.00 11.23 -1.60
C SER A 6 -10.41 11.50 -3.08
N THR A 7 -9.91 12.58 -3.69
CA THR A 7 -10.19 12.97 -5.07
C THR A 7 -9.28 12.28 -6.10
N GLY A 8 -8.30 11.47 -5.67
CA GLY A 8 -7.29 10.88 -6.54
C GLY A 8 -7.19 9.36 -6.46
N TYR A 9 -6.14 8.84 -7.09
CA TYR A 9 -5.77 7.43 -7.06
C TYR A 9 -4.41 7.24 -6.42
N VAL A 10 -4.27 6.12 -5.71
CA VAL A 10 -3.00 5.62 -5.22
C VAL A 10 -2.80 4.17 -5.67
N LEU A 11 -1.55 3.76 -5.84
CA LEU A 11 -1.22 2.40 -6.23
C LEU A 11 -0.51 1.68 -5.07
N PHE A 12 -1.11 0.58 -4.61
CA PHE A 12 -0.49 -0.32 -3.65
C PHE A 12 0.25 -1.44 -4.37
N VAL A 13 1.54 -1.60 -4.08
CA VAL A 13 2.36 -2.72 -4.56
C VAL A 13 2.79 -3.56 -3.37
N ILE A 14 2.45 -4.84 -3.39
CA ILE A 14 2.73 -5.79 -2.30
C ILE A 14 3.88 -6.69 -2.74
N ASN A 15 5.04 -6.55 -2.10
CA ASN A 15 6.19 -7.40 -2.29
C ASN A 15 6.23 -8.46 -1.19
N HIS A 16 5.86 -9.69 -1.55
CA HIS A 16 5.83 -10.83 -0.63
C HIS A 16 7.21 -11.23 -0.12
N THR A 17 8.18 -11.33 -1.03
CA THR A 17 9.54 -11.80 -0.74
C THR A 17 10.17 -10.97 0.36
N ASN A 18 9.99 -9.65 0.30
CA ASN A 18 10.61 -8.70 1.22
C ASN A 18 9.68 -8.26 2.36
N LYS A 19 8.45 -8.80 2.44
CA LYS A 19 7.39 -8.35 3.35
C LYS A 19 7.28 -6.82 3.38
N PHE A 20 7.01 -6.24 2.20
CA PHE A 20 7.02 -4.79 1.99
C PHE A 20 5.78 -4.34 1.19
N VAL A 21 5.19 -3.23 1.60
CA VAL A 21 4.08 -2.56 0.90
C VAL A 21 4.54 -1.17 0.45
N PHE A 22 4.52 -0.93 -0.86
CA PHE A 22 4.73 0.40 -1.42
C PHE A 22 3.39 1.06 -1.70
N VAL A 23 3.28 2.33 -1.33
CA VAL A 23 2.13 3.19 -1.63
C VAL A 23 2.62 4.29 -2.55
N PHE A 24 2.25 4.19 -3.81
CA PHE A 24 2.54 5.20 -4.81
C PHE A 24 1.42 6.24 -4.79
N ASN A 25 1.79 7.47 -4.40
CA ASN A 25 0.88 8.57 -4.24
C ASN A 25 1.21 9.66 -5.27
N PHE A 26 0.34 9.81 -6.26
CA PHE A 26 0.52 10.76 -7.36
C PHE A 26 0.07 12.19 -7.02
N THR A 27 -0.40 12.41 -5.79
CA THR A 27 -0.77 13.74 -5.29
C THR A 27 0.28 14.22 -4.29
N PRO A 28 0.60 15.52 -4.23
CA PRO A 28 1.50 16.04 -3.21
C PRO A 28 1.07 15.62 -1.80
N THR A 29 2.04 15.28 -0.95
CA THR A 29 1.77 15.00 0.46
C THR A 29 1.43 16.33 1.17
N PRO A 30 0.28 16.44 1.85
CA PRO A 30 -0.09 17.63 2.61
C PRO A 30 0.95 17.99 3.66
N GLU A 31 1.08 19.28 3.99
CA GLU A 31 2.09 19.77 4.95
C GLU A 31 2.03 19.03 6.30
N TRP A 32 0.83 18.89 6.84
CA TRP A 32 0.58 18.20 8.12
C TRP A 32 0.95 16.70 8.11
N CYS A 33 1.20 16.14 6.93
CA CYS A 33 1.61 14.75 6.72
C CYS A 33 3.09 14.60 6.33
N LYS A 34 3.85 15.68 6.07
CA LYS A 34 5.19 15.54 5.51
C LYS A 34 6.16 14.81 6.44
N GLU A 35 6.06 15.04 7.74
CA GLU A 35 6.89 14.36 8.74
C GLU A 35 6.58 12.87 8.83
N ILE A 36 5.30 12.51 8.69
CA ILE A 36 4.83 11.12 8.77
C ILE A 36 3.86 10.84 7.62
N PRO A 37 4.34 10.64 6.37
CA PRO A 37 3.47 10.45 5.21
C PRO A 37 2.56 9.24 5.33
N LEU A 38 2.98 8.23 6.09
CA LEU A 38 2.19 7.03 6.37
C LEU A 38 0.89 7.36 7.11
N LYS A 39 0.86 8.42 7.94
CA LYS A 39 -0.32 8.87 8.67
C LYS A 39 -1.45 9.27 7.73
N ARG A 40 -1.15 9.67 6.48
CA ARG A 40 -2.17 9.91 5.48
C ARG A 40 -2.92 8.64 5.09
N PHE A 41 -2.25 7.48 5.05
CA PHE A 41 -2.80 6.27 4.42
C PHE A 41 -3.13 5.15 5.40
N TRP A 42 -3.02 5.38 6.70
CA TRP A 42 -3.18 4.33 7.71
C TRP A 42 -4.53 3.59 7.59
N GLU A 43 -5.64 4.30 7.38
CA GLU A 43 -6.98 3.70 7.20
C GLU A 43 -7.05 2.87 5.92
N ALA A 44 -6.47 3.39 4.83
CA ALA A 44 -6.47 2.71 3.54
C ALA A 44 -5.63 1.43 3.61
N ILE A 45 -4.44 1.48 4.24
CA ILE A 45 -3.57 0.34 4.45
C ILE A 45 -4.28 -0.71 5.32
N LEU A 46 -4.93 -0.30 6.41
CA LEU A 46 -5.68 -1.21 7.29
C LEU A 46 -6.82 -1.90 6.53
N LEU A 47 -7.60 -1.15 5.76
CA LEU A 47 -8.71 -1.68 4.97
C LEU A 47 -8.21 -2.65 3.88
N ILE A 48 -7.16 -2.27 3.17
CA ILE A 48 -6.52 -3.11 2.16
C ILE A 48 -5.97 -4.38 2.80
N SER A 49 -5.35 -4.29 3.97
CA SER A 49 -4.83 -5.48 4.65
C SER A 49 -5.94 -6.48 4.96
N LYS A 50 -7.07 -6.00 5.51
CA LYS A 50 -8.24 -6.84 5.76
C LYS A 50 -8.76 -7.52 4.48
N LYS A 51 -8.94 -6.75 3.41
CA LYS A 51 -9.40 -7.28 2.11
C LYS A 51 -8.41 -8.28 1.51
N TYR A 52 -7.12 -7.95 1.58
CA TYR A 52 -6.05 -8.78 1.08
C TYR A 52 -5.98 -10.12 1.81
N LYS A 53 -6.06 -10.11 3.15
CA LYS A 53 -6.06 -11.33 3.98
C LYS A 53 -7.20 -12.27 3.59
N VAL A 54 -8.42 -11.75 3.41
CA VAL A 54 -9.58 -12.55 2.98
C VAL A 54 -9.37 -13.12 1.58
N ALA A 55 -9.01 -12.28 0.61
CA ALA A 55 -8.83 -12.71 -0.78
C ALA A 55 -7.70 -13.73 -0.94
N TYR A 56 -6.58 -13.54 -0.24
CA TYR A 56 -5.43 -14.44 -0.32
C TYR A 56 -5.65 -15.73 0.46
N GLY A 57 -6.38 -15.66 1.58
CA GLY A 57 -6.77 -16.82 2.38
C GLY A 57 -7.59 -17.86 1.60
N VAL A 58 -8.39 -17.43 0.62
CA VAL A 58 -9.12 -18.34 -0.28
C VAL A 58 -8.15 -19.25 -1.06
N LYS A 59 -6.99 -18.74 -1.46
CA LYS A 59 -5.99 -19.50 -2.25
C LYS A 59 -4.96 -20.22 -1.39
N ARG A 60 -4.82 -19.85 -0.12
CA ARG A 60 -3.78 -20.33 0.80
C ARG A 60 -4.42 -20.67 2.16
N ILE A 61 -4.91 -21.90 2.28
CA ILE A 61 -5.42 -22.45 3.55
C ILE A 61 -4.31 -22.30 4.62
N GLY A 62 -4.66 -21.74 5.79
CA GLY A 62 -3.71 -21.48 6.87
C GLY A 62 -2.95 -20.15 6.79
N TRP A 63 -3.28 -19.26 5.84
CA TRP A 63 -2.70 -17.92 5.79
C TRP A 63 -3.09 -17.07 7.01
N SER A 64 -2.11 -16.72 7.85
CA SER A 64 -2.29 -15.89 9.06
C SER A 64 -1.60 -14.53 8.99
N HIS A 65 -0.79 -14.28 7.95
CA HIS A 65 0.00 -13.05 7.86
C HIS A 65 -0.89 -11.84 7.57
N ASP A 66 -0.56 -10.74 8.24
CA ASP A 66 -1.20 -9.45 8.08
C ASP A 66 -0.22 -8.50 7.40
N ILE A 67 -0.55 -8.02 6.19
CA ILE A 67 0.32 -7.10 5.44
C ILE A 67 0.40 -5.73 6.11
N TYR A 68 -0.49 -5.42 7.06
CA TYR A 68 -0.39 -4.25 7.92
C TYR A 68 0.87 -4.29 8.80
N MET A 69 1.36 -5.49 9.14
CA MET A 69 2.58 -5.66 9.95
C MET A 69 3.86 -5.61 9.10
N TRP A 70 3.75 -5.43 7.78
CA TRP A 70 4.89 -5.38 6.89
C TRP A 70 5.53 -4.00 6.90
N ARG A 71 6.71 -3.86 6.28
CA ARG A 71 7.32 -2.54 6.12
C ARG A 71 6.56 -1.74 5.07
N HIS A 72 6.38 -0.44 5.33
CA HIS A 72 5.65 0.46 4.43
C HIS A 72 6.56 1.59 3.93
N SER A 73 6.38 1.99 2.68
CA SER A 73 6.99 3.21 2.14
C SER A 73 6.03 3.90 1.21
N ILE A 74 6.01 5.23 1.28
CA ILE A 74 5.19 6.09 0.45
C ILE A 74 6.13 6.70 -0.59
N ARG A 75 5.78 6.56 -1.86
CA ARG A 75 6.58 7.07 -2.98
C ARG A 75 5.76 8.07 -3.80
N PRO A 76 6.30 9.26 -4.09
CA PRO A 76 5.63 10.22 -4.96
C PRO A 76 5.69 9.80 -6.44
N ASP A 77 6.74 9.07 -6.83
CA ASP A 77 7.02 8.78 -8.22
C ASP A 77 6.51 7.39 -8.59
N ALA A 78 5.84 7.29 -9.74
CA ALA A 78 5.48 6.00 -10.33
C ALA A 78 6.72 5.11 -10.45
N PRO A 79 6.59 3.79 -10.25
CA PRO A 79 7.70 2.89 -10.58
C PRO A 79 8.01 3.05 -12.07
N ILE A 80 9.19 3.60 -12.38
CA ILE A 80 9.66 3.75 -13.75
C ILE A 80 10.02 2.34 -14.22
N ASP A 81 9.35 1.87 -15.26
CA ASP A 81 9.78 0.66 -15.94
C ASP A 81 11.04 0.99 -16.75
N LEU A 82 12.19 0.57 -16.23
CA LEU A 82 13.49 0.77 -16.89
C LEU A 82 13.74 -0.29 -17.98
N LYS A 83 12.79 -1.18 -18.23
CA LYS A 83 12.88 -2.24 -19.23
C LYS A 83 11.67 -2.17 -20.15
N GLY A 84 11.72 -1.23 -21.11
CA GLY A 84 10.87 -1.27 -22.29
C GLY A 84 11.13 -2.51 -23.13
#